data_AF-A0A089Q182-F1
#
_entry.id   AF-A0A089Q182-F1
#
_cell.length_a   1.000
_cell.length_b   1.000
_cell.length_c   1.000
_cell.angle_alpha   90.00
_cell.angle_beta   90.00
_cell.angle_gamma   90.00
#
_symmetry.space_group_name_H-M   'P 1'
#
loop_
_entity.id
_entity.type
_entity.pdbx_description
1 polymer ?
#
loop_
_entity_poly.entity_id
_entity_poly.type
_entity_poly.pdbx_seq_one_letter_code
_entity_poly.pdbx_strand_id
1 'polypeptide(L)'
;MTARTNHRWNTSLAALLVLGVPLLAGPAIAAGNDATYRAALTGSSEVPATTGAGTGEITATFDPAAKRLSWSGRYSGLTGPVTAAHFHGPAKAGENAGVLVPVTAASSPFSGEAILDDAKAADLAAGRIYFNLHTAANPKGEIRGQLERAP
;
A
#
# COMPACT_ATOMS: atom_id res chain seq x y z
N MET A 1 89.34 5.65 -38.83
CA MET A 1 89.43 5.51 -37.36
C MET A 1 88.41 6.45 -36.74
N THR A 2 87.49 6.11 -35.83
CA THR A 2 86.93 4.85 -35.31
C THR A 2 85.66 5.31 -34.57
N ALA A 3 84.60 4.50 -34.62
CA ALA A 3 83.31 4.77 -33.98
C ALA A 3 83.37 4.91 -32.44
N ARG A 4 82.34 5.55 -31.87
CA ARG A 4 81.47 4.95 -30.82
C ARG A 4 80.25 5.83 -30.52
N THR A 5 79.10 5.18 -30.67
CA THR A 5 77.76 5.50 -30.13
C THR A 5 77.77 5.81 -28.64
N ASN A 6 76.77 6.55 -28.14
CA ASN A 6 76.10 6.29 -26.87
C ASN A 6 74.70 6.91 -26.85
N HIS A 7 73.73 6.10 -26.45
CA HIS A 7 72.29 6.29 -26.54
C HIS A 7 71.71 6.31 -25.13
N ARG A 8 70.98 7.36 -24.71
CA ARG A 8 70.11 7.40 -23.51
C ARG A 8 69.01 8.45 -23.77
N TRP A 9 67.86 8.07 -24.33
CA TRP A 9 66.60 7.68 -23.65
C TRP A 9 66.25 8.62 -22.49
N ASN A 10 65.19 9.42 -22.66
CA ASN A 10 64.24 9.84 -21.62
C ASN A 10 63.03 10.54 -22.28
N THR A 11 62.06 9.76 -22.76
CA THR A 11 60.71 10.25 -23.03
C THR A 11 59.84 9.94 -21.81
N SER A 12 59.47 10.96 -21.04
CA SER A 12 58.42 10.85 -20.03
C SER A 12 57.19 11.60 -20.55
N LEU A 13 56.28 10.88 -21.20
CA LEU A 13 54.89 11.29 -21.41
C LEU A 13 54.06 10.50 -20.40
N ALA A 14 53.62 11.16 -19.33
CA ALA A 14 52.62 10.61 -18.44
C ALA A 14 51.27 10.65 -19.17
N ALA A 15 50.83 9.50 -19.69
CA ALA A 15 49.49 9.34 -20.24
C ALA A 15 48.50 9.13 -19.08
N LEU A 16 47.66 10.14 -18.82
CA LEU A 16 46.52 10.03 -17.93
C LEU A 16 45.45 9.18 -18.64
N LEU A 17 45.31 7.91 -18.27
CA LEU A 17 44.22 7.06 -18.75
C LEU A 17 43.04 7.19 -17.78
N VAL A 18 42.13 8.14 -18.04
CA VAL A 18 40.83 8.18 -17.36
C VAL A 18 39.95 7.12 -18.01
N LEU A 19 39.85 5.96 -17.37
CA LEU A 19 38.84 4.94 -17.70
C LEU A 19 37.48 5.47 -17.26
N GLY A 20 36.76 6.11 -18.17
CA GLY A 20 35.34 6.41 -18.00
C GLY A 20 34.55 5.11 -17.96
N VAL A 21 34.10 4.70 -16.78
CA VAL A 21 33.10 3.65 -16.64
C VAL A 21 31.75 4.23 -17.09
N PRO A 22 31.11 3.74 -18.15
CA PRO A 22 29.76 4.17 -18.47
C PRO A 22 28.83 3.61 -17.40
N LEU A 23 28.32 4.50 -16.54
CA LEU A 23 27.26 4.17 -15.60
C LEU A 23 26.01 3.88 -16.45
N LEU A 24 25.73 2.61 -16.72
CA LEU A 24 24.48 2.15 -17.32
C LEU A 24 23.35 2.47 -16.32
N ALA A 25 22.79 3.67 -16.40
CA ALA A 25 21.52 3.99 -15.78
C ALA A 25 20.44 3.16 -16.46
N GLY A 26 20.12 1.99 -15.90
CA GLY A 26 18.91 1.27 -16.26
C GLY A 26 17.69 2.16 -16.02
N PRO A 27 16.55 1.91 -16.71
CA PRO A 27 15.34 2.69 -16.48
C PRO A 27 14.95 2.59 -15.00
N ALA A 28 14.97 3.73 -14.31
CA ALA A 28 14.34 3.84 -13.00
C ALA A 28 12.84 3.60 -13.23
N ILE A 29 12.32 2.47 -12.75
CA ILE A 29 10.87 2.32 -12.61
C ILE A 29 10.48 3.38 -11.59
N ALA A 30 9.86 4.46 -12.05
CA ALA A 30 9.28 5.44 -11.17
C ALA A 30 8.24 4.71 -10.32
N ALA A 31 8.52 4.54 -9.03
CA ALA A 31 7.48 4.15 -8.10
C ALA A 31 6.36 5.19 -8.19
N GLY A 32 5.12 4.73 -8.28
CA GLY A 32 3.97 5.65 -8.31
C GLY A 32 3.95 6.55 -7.07
N ASN A 33 3.26 7.67 -7.15
CA ASN A 33 3.01 8.48 -5.96
C ASN A 33 2.08 7.72 -5.01
N ASP A 34 2.18 8.03 -3.72
CA ASP A 34 1.23 7.55 -2.71
C ASP A 34 -0.21 7.84 -3.13
N ALA A 35 -1.10 6.89 -2.89
CA ALA A 35 -2.52 7.01 -3.19
C ALA A 35 -3.35 6.89 -1.91
N THR A 36 -4.17 7.90 -1.63
CA THR A 36 -5.12 7.86 -0.51
C THR A 36 -6.45 7.28 -0.96
N TYR A 37 -7.04 6.46 -0.10
CA TYR A 37 -8.34 5.84 -0.23
C TYR A 37 -9.18 6.13 1.01
N ARG A 38 -10.48 6.24 0.85
CA ARG A 38 -11.44 6.50 1.93
C ARG A 38 -12.65 5.60 1.80
N ALA A 39 -13.26 5.27 2.94
CA ALA A 39 -14.57 4.65 2.97
C ALA A 39 -15.39 5.18 4.15
N ALA A 40 -16.65 5.53 3.87
CA ALA A 40 -17.67 5.68 4.91
C ALA A 40 -18.27 4.31 5.21
N LEU A 41 -18.35 3.96 6.49
CA LEU A 41 -18.80 2.65 6.97
C LEU A 41 -20.23 2.76 7.48
N THR A 42 -21.16 1.99 6.89
CA THR A 42 -22.56 1.97 7.30
C THR A 42 -23.11 0.55 7.32
N GLY A 43 -24.17 0.32 8.10
CA GLY A 43 -24.90 -0.94 8.09
C GLY A 43 -25.64 -1.19 6.78
N SER A 44 -26.10 -0.14 6.10
CA SER A 44 -26.74 -0.23 4.78
C SER A 44 -25.80 -0.69 3.67
N SER A 45 -24.49 -0.53 3.84
CA SER A 45 -23.49 -1.01 2.90
C SER A 45 -23.14 -2.49 3.10
N GLU A 46 -23.59 -3.13 4.18
CA GLU A 46 -23.38 -4.57 4.38
C GLU A 46 -24.19 -5.41 3.39
N VAL A 47 -23.75 -6.66 3.19
CA VAL A 47 -24.40 -7.61 2.30
C VAL A 47 -24.61 -8.95 3.03
N PRO A 48 -25.83 -9.25 3.52
CA PRO A 48 -27.02 -8.39 3.56
C PRO A 48 -26.87 -7.17 4.48
N ALA A 49 -27.66 -6.12 4.23
CA ALA A 49 -27.66 -4.90 5.04
C ALA A 49 -28.08 -5.16 6.50
N THR A 50 -27.50 -4.41 7.44
CA THR A 50 -27.88 -4.40 8.86
C THR A 50 -28.70 -3.16 9.21
N THR A 51 -29.47 -3.21 10.30
CA THR A 51 -30.36 -2.12 10.75
C THR A 51 -29.80 -1.31 11.93
N GLY A 52 -28.51 -1.49 12.26
CA GLY A 52 -27.86 -0.79 13.37
C GLY A 52 -27.61 0.69 13.10
N ALA A 53 -27.48 1.48 14.17
CA ALA A 53 -27.10 2.90 14.09
C ALA A 53 -25.58 3.11 13.97
N GLY A 54 -24.81 2.01 13.87
CA GLY A 54 -23.36 2.04 13.75
C GLY A 54 -22.93 2.83 12.53
N THR A 55 -21.90 3.66 12.72
CA THR A 55 -21.24 4.38 11.63
C THR A 55 -19.74 4.38 11.85
N GLY A 56 -18.98 4.58 10.78
CA GLY A 56 -17.55 4.78 10.88
C GLY A 56 -16.96 5.35 9.59
N GLU A 57 -15.65 5.55 9.63
CA GLU A 57 -14.86 5.96 8.49
C GLU A 57 -13.45 5.38 8.60
N ILE A 58 -12.83 5.15 7.46
CA ILE A 58 -11.43 4.77 7.36
C ILE A 58 -10.76 5.54 6.23
N THR A 59 -9.54 5.99 6.48
CA THR A 59 -8.62 6.55 5.48
C THR A 59 -7.41 5.65 5.41
N ALA A 60 -7.01 5.24 4.21
CA ALA A 60 -5.84 4.43 3.98
C ALA A 60 -4.95 5.06 2.90
N THR A 61 -3.64 5.05 3.10
CA THR A 61 -2.66 5.54 2.13
C THR A 61 -1.79 4.37 1.69
N PHE A 62 -1.68 4.16 0.39
CA PHE A 62 -0.86 3.13 -0.22
C PHE A 62 0.42 3.74 -0.78
N ASP A 63 1.56 3.32 -0.25
CA ASP A 63 2.91 3.58 -0.77
C ASP A 63 3.28 2.42 -1.73
N PRO A 64 3.32 2.64 -3.05
CA PRO A 64 3.62 1.59 -4.01
C PRO A 64 5.10 1.19 -4.05
N ALA A 65 6.02 2.03 -3.55
CA ALA A 65 7.44 1.70 -3.47
C ALA A 65 7.68 0.64 -2.39
N ALA A 66 7.05 0.80 -1.23
CA ALA A 66 7.13 -0.14 -0.13
C ALA A 66 6.02 -1.22 -0.15
N LYS A 67 5.06 -1.10 -1.07
CA LYS A 67 3.80 -1.86 -1.10
C LYS A 67 3.04 -1.82 0.24
N ARG A 68 3.12 -0.69 0.95
CA ARG A 68 2.59 -0.54 2.30
C ARG A 68 1.26 0.20 2.26
N LEU A 69 0.22 -0.41 2.81
CA LEU A 69 -1.04 0.25 3.11
C LEU A 69 -1.03 0.65 4.58
N SER A 70 -1.06 1.95 4.88
CA SER A 70 -1.21 2.47 6.25
C SER A 70 -2.60 3.10 6.40
N TRP A 71 -3.27 2.93 7.54
CA TRP A 71 -4.63 3.43 7.73
C TRP A 71 -4.88 4.03 9.11
N SER A 72 -5.91 4.86 9.16
CA SER A 72 -6.56 5.33 10.38
C SER A 72 -8.08 5.31 10.20
N GLY A 73 -8.80 5.01 11.27
CA GLY A 73 -10.25 4.98 11.25
C GLY A 73 -10.88 5.26 12.60
N ARG A 74 -12.18 5.53 12.57
CA ARG A 74 -13.03 5.73 13.75
C ARG A 74 -14.41 5.16 13.49
N TYR A 75 -15.05 4.72 14.55
CA TYR A 75 -16.44 4.26 14.54
C TYR A 75 -17.17 4.74 15.80
N SER A 76 -18.49 4.73 15.74
CA SER A 76 -19.39 5.01 16.85
C SER A 76 -20.74 4.31 16.66
N GLY A 77 -21.52 4.19 17.73
CA GLY A 77 -22.91 3.71 17.65
C GLY A 77 -23.09 2.23 17.31
N LEU A 78 -22.03 1.42 17.36
CA LEU A 78 -22.12 -0.03 17.13
C LEU A 78 -22.98 -0.69 18.22
N THR A 79 -23.58 -1.83 17.89
CA THR A 79 -24.43 -2.59 18.85
C THR A 79 -23.65 -3.22 20.01
N GLY A 80 -22.31 -3.18 19.99
CA GLY A 80 -21.46 -3.71 21.04
C GLY A 80 -19.97 -3.53 20.72
N PRO A 81 -19.07 -4.12 21.54
CA PRO A 81 -17.64 -4.12 21.28
C PRO A 81 -17.31 -4.74 19.92
N VAL A 82 -16.26 -4.21 19.26
CA VAL A 82 -15.73 -4.78 18.02
C VAL A 82 -15.09 -6.13 18.33
N THR A 83 -15.52 -7.16 17.62
CA THR A 83 -14.99 -8.52 17.74
C THR A 83 -14.00 -8.86 16.63
N ALA A 84 -14.12 -8.21 15.46
CA ALA A 84 -13.19 -8.35 14.35
C ALA A 84 -13.27 -7.13 13.41
N ALA A 85 -12.21 -6.90 12.65
CA ALA A 85 -12.18 -5.89 11.60
C ALA A 85 -11.26 -6.35 10.47
N HIS A 86 -11.65 -6.11 9.22
CA HIS A 86 -10.94 -6.66 8.07
C HIS A 86 -11.02 -5.75 6.85
N PHE A 87 -9.94 -5.71 6.07
CA PHE A 87 -10.05 -5.45 4.64
C PHE A 87 -10.38 -6.77 3.91
N HIS A 88 -11.35 -6.71 3.01
CA HIS A 88 -11.81 -7.84 2.20
C HIS A 88 -11.66 -7.54 0.71
N GLY A 89 -11.57 -8.59 -0.10
CA GLY A 89 -11.53 -8.47 -1.55
C GLY A 89 -10.98 -9.73 -2.24
N PRO A 90 -10.92 -9.74 -3.58
CA PRO A 90 -11.54 -8.75 -4.46
C PRO A 90 -13.07 -8.88 -4.50
N ALA A 91 -13.80 -7.77 -4.41
CA ALA A 91 -15.25 -7.69 -4.55
C ALA A 91 -15.66 -6.37 -5.20
N LYS A 92 -16.65 -6.40 -6.09
CA LYS A 92 -17.35 -5.18 -6.50
C LYS A 92 -18.24 -4.69 -5.36
N ALA A 93 -18.67 -3.44 -5.43
CA ALA A 93 -19.69 -2.92 -4.51
C ALA A 93 -20.95 -3.82 -4.56
N GLY A 94 -21.43 -4.25 -3.40
CA GLY A 94 -22.58 -5.16 -3.27
C GLY A 94 -22.22 -6.65 -3.28
N GLU A 95 -20.94 -7.03 -3.39
CA GLU A 95 -20.49 -8.42 -3.33
C GLU A 95 -19.71 -8.72 -2.03
N ASN A 96 -19.73 -9.98 -1.60
CA ASN A 96 -18.92 -10.46 -0.47
C ASN A 96 -17.63 -11.13 -0.98
N ALA A 97 -16.54 -10.94 -0.25
CA ALA A 97 -15.27 -11.61 -0.51
C ALA A 97 -14.60 -12.11 0.78
N GLY A 98 -13.54 -12.90 0.61
CA GLY A 98 -12.69 -13.35 1.71
C GLY A 98 -11.88 -12.22 2.34
N VAL A 99 -11.25 -12.52 3.48
CA VAL A 99 -10.37 -11.59 4.21
C VAL A 99 -9.04 -11.45 3.47
N LEU A 100 -8.60 -10.21 3.25
CA LEU A 100 -7.27 -9.89 2.73
C LEU A 100 -6.30 -9.49 3.85
N VAL A 101 -6.75 -8.63 4.77
CA VAL A 101 -5.93 -8.10 5.87
C VAL A 101 -6.77 -8.02 7.15
N PRO A 102 -6.42 -8.76 8.22
CA PRO A 102 -7.02 -8.56 9.53
C PRO A 102 -6.51 -7.28 10.20
N VAL A 103 -7.39 -6.61 10.95
CA VAL A 103 -7.11 -5.33 11.59
C VAL A 103 -7.52 -5.36 13.06
N THR A 104 -6.65 -4.85 13.92
CA THR A 104 -6.96 -4.61 15.34
C THR A 104 -7.70 -3.27 15.47
N ALA A 105 -9.00 -3.32 15.75
CA ALA A 105 -9.85 -2.14 15.93
C ALA A 105 -10.70 -2.25 17.22
N ALA A 106 -10.11 -2.74 18.30
CA ALA A 106 -10.80 -2.94 19.58
C ALA A 106 -11.25 -1.64 20.26
N SER A 107 -10.63 -0.51 19.91
CA SER A 107 -11.00 0.83 20.35
C SER A 107 -11.06 1.81 19.18
N SER A 108 -11.77 2.91 19.37
CA SER A 108 -11.92 4.01 18.40
C SER A 108 -11.27 5.28 19.00
N PRO A 109 -10.36 5.96 18.28
CA PRO A 109 -9.86 5.65 16.94
C PRO A 109 -8.92 4.44 16.91
N PHE A 110 -8.69 3.90 15.71
CA PHE A 110 -7.74 2.82 15.44
C PHE A 110 -6.84 3.18 14.24
N SER A 111 -5.67 2.55 14.17
CA SER A 111 -4.73 2.68 13.07
C SER A 111 -3.93 1.40 12.89
N GLY A 112 -3.23 1.29 11.76
CA GLY A 112 -2.36 0.16 11.48
C GLY A 112 -1.74 0.25 10.10
N GLU A 113 -1.00 -0.78 9.75
CA GLU A 113 -0.43 -0.94 8.42
C GLU A 113 -0.25 -2.41 8.04
N ALA A 114 -0.16 -2.68 6.74
CA ALA A 114 0.15 -3.99 6.20
C ALA A 114 0.89 -3.86 4.86
N ILE A 115 1.70 -4.86 4.55
CA ILE A 115 2.27 -5.02 3.21
C ILE A 115 1.27 -5.74 2.33
N LEU A 116 0.99 -5.16 1.17
CA LEU A 116 0.18 -5.78 0.13
C LEU A 116 1.10 -6.45 -0.90
N ASP A 117 0.69 -7.62 -1.39
CA ASP A 117 1.28 -8.14 -2.62
C ASP A 117 0.71 -7.38 -3.84
N ASP A 118 1.26 -7.64 -5.02
CA ASP A 118 0.89 -6.92 -6.23
C ASP A 118 -0.58 -7.15 -6.64
N ALA A 119 -1.13 -8.32 -6.33
CA ALA A 119 -2.53 -8.63 -6.62
C ALA A 119 -3.46 -7.79 -5.73
N LYS A 120 -3.20 -7.75 -4.42
CA LYS A 120 -3.96 -6.91 -3.47
C LYS A 120 -3.83 -5.42 -3.80
N ALA A 121 -2.64 -4.97 -4.19
CA ALA A 121 -2.43 -3.58 -4.61
C ALA A 121 -3.24 -3.24 -5.88
N ALA A 122 -3.28 -4.15 -6.86
CA ALA A 122 -4.10 -3.98 -8.07
C ALA A 122 -5.61 -4.00 -7.75
N ASP A 123 -6.04 -4.83 -6.80
CA ASP A 123 -7.43 -4.86 -6.34
C ASP A 123 -7.81 -3.58 -5.60
N LEU A 124 -6.92 -3.03 -4.77
CA LEU A 124 -7.11 -1.72 -4.13
C LEU A 124 -7.26 -0.60 -5.17
N ALA A 125 -6.34 -0.54 -6.14
CA ALA A 125 -6.36 0.47 -7.20
C ALA A 125 -7.60 0.37 -8.09
N ALA A 126 -8.14 -0.84 -8.26
CA ALA A 126 -9.37 -1.09 -9.01
C ALA A 126 -10.65 -0.87 -8.20
N GLY A 127 -10.56 -0.41 -6.94
CA GLY A 127 -11.71 -0.20 -6.07
C GLY A 127 -12.42 -1.50 -5.71
N ARG A 128 -11.69 -2.62 -5.61
CA ARG A 128 -12.22 -3.96 -5.31
C ARG A 128 -11.99 -4.41 -3.86
N ILE A 129 -11.60 -3.49 -2.99
CA ILE A 129 -11.41 -3.73 -1.55
C ILE A 129 -12.44 -2.95 -0.75
N TYR A 130 -13.04 -3.60 0.25
CA TYR A 130 -13.88 -2.95 1.26
C TYR A 130 -13.34 -3.19 2.66
N PHE A 131 -13.71 -2.33 3.61
CA PHE A 131 -13.44 -2.51 5.02
C PHE A 131 -14.73 -2.81 5.79
N ASN A 132 -14.64 -3.69 6.77
CA ASN A 132 -15.77 -4.12 7.59
C ASN A 132 -15.36 -4.20 9.08
N LEU A 133 -16.28 -3.84 9.97
CA LEU A 133 -16.21 -4.08 11.42
C LEU A 133 -17.32 -5.04 11.85
N HIS A 134 -17.03 -5.95 12.76
CA HIS A 134 -17.97 -6.94 13.28
C HIS A 134 -18.23 -6.72 14.77
N THR A 135 -19.45 -7.03 15.22
CA THR A 135 -19.80 -7.12 16.64
C THR A 135 -20.37 -8.50 16.96
N ALA A 136 -20.58 -8.80 18.24
CA ALA A 136 -21.26 -10.02 18.65
C ALA A 136 -22.70 -10.13 18.11
N ALA A 137 -23.42 -9.01 17.96
CA ALA A 137 -24.78 -9.00 17.43
C ALA A 137 -24.82 -9.12 15.90
N ASN A 138 -23.76 -8.65 15.23
CA ASN A 138 -23.62 -8.70 13.77
C ASN A 138 -22.31 -9.41 13.37
N PRO A 139 -22.20 -10.74 13.58
CA PRO A 139 -20.95 -11.47 13.38
C PRO A 139 -20.53 -11.56 11.90
N LYS A 140 -21.47 -11.39 10.96
CA LYS A 140 -21.20 -11.37 9.51
C LYS A 140 -20.76 -10.00 8.98
N GLY A 141 -20.83 -8.97 9.80
CA GLY A 141 -20.51 -7.59 9.47
C GLY A 141 -21.54 -6.65 10.08
N GLU A 142 -21.09 -5.65 10.83
CA GLU A 142 -21.90 -4.59 11.44
C GLU A 142 -22.00 -3.39 10.51
N ILE A 143 -20.86 -2.90 10.04
CA ILE A 143 -20.72 -1.76 9.14
C ILE A 143 -19.62 -2.00 8.11
N ARG A 144 -19.91 -1.63 6.86
CA ARG A 144 -19.01 -1.77 5.70
C ARG A 144 -18.86 -0.48 4.92
N GLY A 145 -17.73 -0.32 4.24
CA GLY A 145 -17.56 0.66 3.16
C GLY A 145 -16.54 0.21 2.12
N GLN A 146 -16.83 0.48 0.85
CA GLN A 146 -15.89 0.26 -0.26
C GLN A 146 -14.78 1.33 -0.20
N LEU A 147 -13.52 0.93 -0.42
CA LEU A 147 -12.41 1.87 -0.48
C LEU A 147 -12.41 2.56 -1.85
N GLU A 148 -12.64 3.87 -1.83
CA GLU A 148 -12.63 4.73 -3.00
C GLU A 148 -11.37 5.61 -2.99
N ARG A 149 -10.72 5.74 -4.14
CA ARG A 149 -9.53 6.59 -4.27
C ARG A 149 -9.94 8.05 -4.06
N ALA A 150 -9.29 8.73 -3.13
CA ALA A 150 -9.45 10.16 -2.93
C ALA A 150 -8.88 10.94 -4.13
N PRO A 151 -9.44 12.10 -4.47
CA PRO A 151 -8.95 12.96 -5.53
C PRO A 151 -7.51 13.45 -5.27
#